data_AF-A0A0X3SFL4-F1
#
_entry.id   AF-A0A0X3SFL4-F1
#
_cell.length_a   1.000
_cell.length_b   1.000
_cell.length_c   1.000
_cell.angle_alpha   90.00
_cell.angle_beta   90.00
_cell.angle_gamma   90.00
#
_symmetry.space_group_name_H-M   'P 1'
#
loop_
_entity.id
_entity.type
_entity.pdbx_description
1 polymer ?
#
loop_
_entity_poly.entity_id
_entity_poly.type
_entity_poly.pdbx_seq_one_letter_code
_entity_poly.pdbx_strand_id
1 'polypeptide(L)' 'MIHGATPAPDPTPRADAALAAECAMCNGWGSVVTSQGLHELCPICQHTTDAVHHEGDRTPRAD' A
#
# COMPACT_ATOMS: atom_id res chain seq x y z
N MET A 1 -17.74 -16.60 20.33
CA MET A 1 -17.48 -16.38 18.89
C MET A 1 -16.24 -15.51 18.79
N ILE A 2 -15.11 -16.04 18.33
CA ILE A 2 -13.84 -15.28 18.25
C ILE A 2 -13.51 -15.08 16.77
N HIS A 3 -13.71 -13.87 16.28
CA HIS A 3 -13.26 -13.47 14.95
C HIS A 3 -11.79 -13.06 15.07
N GLY A 4 -10.89 -14.04 14.94
CA GLY A 4 -9.45 -13.83 14.86
C GLY A 4 -8.94 -14.17 13.46
N ALA A 5 -9.47 -13.52 12.43
CA ALA A 5 -8.82 -13.52 11.12
C ALA A 5 -7.88 -12.33 11.11
N THR A 6 -6.59 -12.56 11.37
CA THR A 6 -5.56 -11.58 10.99
C THR A 6 -5.71 -11.32 9.50
N PRO A 7 -6.02 -10.09 9.06
CA PRO A 7 -6.14 -9.80 7.64
C PRO A 7 -4.81 -10.14 6.98
N ALA A 8 -4.88 -10.95 5.91
CA ALA A 8 -3.72 -11.15 5.05
C ALA A 8 -3.22 -9.77 4.59
N PRO A 9 -1.90 -9.55 4.51
CA PRO A 9 -1.38 -8.30 4.00
C PRO A 9 -1.96 -8.07 2.60
N ASP A 10 -2.66 -6.95 2.44
CA ASP A 10 -3.24 -6.57 1.15
C ASP A 10 -2.07 -6.27 0.19
N PRO A 11 -1.99 -6.97 -0.96
CA PRO A 11 -0.90 -6.77 -1.91
C PRO A 11 -0.95 -5.41 -2.60
N THR A 12 -2.03 -4.65 -2.44
CA THR A 12 -2.13 -3.31 -3.02
C THR A 12 -1.32 -2.31 -2.18
N PRO A 13 -0.41 -1.56 -2.81
CA PRO A 13 0.34 -0.54 -2.11
C PRO A 13 -0.63 0.53 -1.60
N ARG A 14 -0.53 0.82 -0.30
CA ARG A 14 -1.40 1.74 0.43
C ARG A 14 -0.52 2.71 1.19
N ALA A 15 -0.88 3.98 1.17
CA ALA A 15 -0.27 4.96 2.04
C ALA A 15 -0.62 4.65 3.51
N ASP A 16 0.32 4.92 4.41
CA ASP A 16 0.07 4.87 5.84
C ASP A 16 -0.92 5.97 6.22
N ALA A 17 -2.09 5.58 6.73
CA ALA A 17 -3.18 6.49 7.04
C ALA A 17 -2.84 7.43 8.21
N ALA A 18 -1.99 7.00 9.14
CA ALA A 18 -1.54 7.83 10.25
C ALA A 18 -0.57 8.92 9.75
N LEU A 19 0.35 8.57 8.85
CA LEU A 19 1.21 9.57 8.19
C LEU A 19 0.41 10.51 7.30
N ALA A 20 -0.59 10.01 6.58
CA ALA A 20 -1.39 10.81 5.66
C ALA A 20 -2.18 11.90 6.40
N ALA A 21 -2.73 11.59 7.58
CA ALA A 21 -3.59 12.48 8.35
C ALA A 21 -2.97 13.87 8.62
N GLU A 22 -1.65 13.92 8.79
CA GLU A 22 -0.91 15.17 9.07
C GLU A 22 -0.05 15.64 7.89
N CYS A 23 -0.16 15.00 6.73
CA CYS A 23 0.68 15.29 5.58
C CYS A 23 0.14 16.46 4.74
N ALA A 24 0.89 17.57 4.70
CA ALA A 24 0.56 18.72 3.87
C ALA A 24 0.65 18.47 2.35
N MET A 25 1.43 17.49 1.91
CA MET A 25 1.60 17.17 0.48
C MET A 25 0.33 16.54 -0.10
N CYS A 26 -0.22 15.55 0.58
CA CYS A 26 -1.44 14.86 0.14
C CYS A 26 -2.70 15.38 0.83
N ASN A 27 -2.60 16.34 1.76
CA ASN A 27 -3.74 16.92 2.48
C ASN A 27 -4.66 15.89 3.18
N GLY A 28 -4.08 14.83 3.78
CA GLY A 28 -4.89 13.80 4.43
C GLY A 28 -5.29 12.62 3.54
N TRP A 29 -5.07 12.68 2.23
CA TRP A 29 -5.62 11.69 1.29
C TRP A 29 -4.75 10.45 1.10
N GLY A 30 -3.44 10.54 1.35
CA GLY A 30 -2.48 9.48 1.07
C GLY A 30 -2.15 9.29 -0.42
N SER A 31 -2.79 10.05 -1.31
CA SER A 31 -2.50 10.13 -2.74
C SER A 31 -2.35 11.58 -3.20
N VAL A 32 -1.67 11.77 -4.32
CA VAL A 32 -1.49 13.05 -5.00
C VAL A 32 -1.93 12.91 -6.45
N VAL A 33 -2.41 14.00 -7.05
CA VAL A 33 -2.70 14.04 -8.48
C VAL A 33 -1.48 14.61 -9.20
N THR A 34 -0.94 13.88 -10.15
CA THR A 34 0.20 14.36 -10.95
C THR A 34 -0.24 15.48 -11.90
N SER A 35 0.72 16.16 -12.49
CA SER A 35 0.48 17.13 -13.57
C SER A 35 -0.16 16.49 -14.82
N GLN A 36 -0.14 15.17 -14.94
CA GLN A 36 -0.84 14.41 -15.99
C GLN A 36 -2.27 14.02 -15.59
N GLY A 37 -2.72 14.37 -14.38
CA GLY A 37 -4.03 14.01 -13.86
C GLY A 37 -4.13 12.58 -13.32
N LEU A 38 -3.01 11.89 -13.12
CA LEU A 38 -2.98 10.53 -12.57
C LEU A 38 -2.96 10.58 -11.05
N HIS A 39 -3.69 9.67 -10.41
CA HIS A 39 -3.57 9.48 -8.97
C HIS A 39 -2.37 8.58 -8.67
N GLU A 40 -1.40 9.14 -7.95
CA GLU A 40 -0.24 8.42 -7.46
C GLU A 40 -0.23 8.44 -5.93
N LEU A 41 0.38 7.43 -5.32
CA LEU A 41 0.51 7.38 -3.87
C LEU A 41 1.48 8.47 -3.39
N CYS A 42 1.16 9.09 -2.25
CA CYS A 42 2.01 10.14 -1.71
C CYS A 42 3.38 9.56 -1.30
N PRO A 43 4.49 10.05 -1.87
CA PRO A 43 5.81 9.45 -1.62
C PRO A 43 6.29 9.63 -0.17
N ILE A 44 5.67 10.56 0.57
CA ILE A 44 5.97 10.81 1.99
C ILE A 44 5.22 9.83 2.91
N CYS A 45 3.99 9.48 2.55
CA CYS A 45 3.12 8.65 3.37
C CYS A 45 3.24 7.16 3.04
N GLN A 46 3.95 6.81 1.97
CA GLN A 46 4.25 5.42 1.63
C GLN A 46 5.26 4.87 2.64
N HIS A 47 4.83 3.94 3.49
CA HIS A 47 5.78 3.07 4.16
C HIS A 47 6.44 2.19 3.09
N THR A 48 7.76 2.05 3.16
CA THR A 48 8.59 1.19 2.30
C THR A 48 8.26 -0.29 2.53
N THR A 49 7.02 -0.69 2.27
CA THR A 49 6.57 -2.10 2.28
C THR A 49 6.60 -2.67 0.87
N ASP A 50 7.35 -2.04 -0.04
CA ASP A 50 7.63 -2.57 -1.39
C ASP A 50 8.57 -3.79 -1.37
N ALA A 51 9.16 -4.13 -0.22
CA ALA A 51 10.13 -5.22 -0.12
C ALA A 51 9.54 -6.62 0.21
N VAL A 52 8.22 -6.79 0.35
CA VAL A 52 7.65 -8.10 0.78
C VAL A 52 6.60 -8.72 -0.16
N HIS A 53 6.38 -8.17 -1.35
CA HIS A 53 5.41 -8.75 -2.30
C HIS A 53 5.97 -9.04 -3.70
N HIS A 54 7.17 -9.61 -3.82
CA HIS A 54 7.62 -10.18 -5.09
C HIS A 54 8.33 -11.55 -5.02
N GLU A 55 7.96 -12.43 -4.08
CA GLU A 55 8.60 -13.75 -3.96
C GLU A 55 7.62 -14.94 -3.81
N GLY A 56 6.33 -14.74 -4.05
CA GLY A 56 5.29 -15.73 -3.72
C GLY A 56 4.65 -16.51 -4.88
N ASP A 57 4.98 -16.22 -6.15
CA ASP A 57 4.30 -16.83 -7.30
C ASP A 57 5.27 -17.46 -8.31
N ARG A 58 6.06 -18.44 -7.86
CA ARG A 58 6.67 -19.45 -8.74
C ARG A 58 6.77 -20.79 -8.02
N THR A 59 5.64 -21.49 -7.85
CA THR A 59 5.68 -22.94 -7.65
C THR A 59 5.51 -23.61 -9.02
N PRO A 60 6.54 -24.22 -9.61
CA PRO A 60 6.35 -25.07 -10.78
C PRO A 60 5.57 -26.31 -10.34
N ARG A 61 4.35 -26.47 -10.85
CA ARG A 61 3.53 -27.66 -10.64
C ARG A 61 4.14 -28.78 -11.50
N ALA A 62 4.85 -29.70 -10.84
CA ALA A 62 5.25 -30.97 -11.44
C ALA A 62 4.07 -31.94 -11.35
N ASP A 63 3.57 -32.40 -12.49
CA ASP A 63 2.86 -33.67 -12.67
C ASP A 63 3.31 -34.28 -14.00
#